data_AF-A0A820SJQ6-F1
#
_entry.id   AF-A0A820SJQ6-F1
#
_cell.length_a   1.000
_cell.length_b   1.000
_cell.length_c   1.000
_cell.angle_alpha   90.00
_cell.angle_beta   90.00
_cell.angle_gamma   90.00
#
_symmetry.space_group_name_H-M   'P 1'
#
loop_
_entity.id
_entity.type
_entity.pdbx_description
1 polymer ?
#
loop_
_entity_poly.entity_id
_entity_poly.type
_entity_poly.pdbx_seq_one_letter_code
_entity_poly.pdbx_strand_id
1 'polypeptide(L)'
;EEVSVLLEDINKLKRELDTRREDIEKLKQQLESRASNDNISSIAEEVDDDNRGDLESWVQTPKKSNIQKNGWKKQLAVLKKNRLLLYNSEKDQQPAVAIDIDKLYHVRAVNQGDVLHVDPNIIPKIFQIIYDSQGNSLPSLLSSSMIHSQDQDRHNGETIEYKGHNFVVVSYRMRTECEVCNHPCYNLISPPPCLQCTRCRVRCHKQHYDDSEFIQPCRVFDTLTVKELLVMCGSEKEQKKWISKLSTKVPRPPNSQLDSTRTSTASFHSPNSNISSSTSNLFGNNAGLTPKQKSSTLPNRAK
;
A
#
# COMPACT_ATOMS: atom_id res chain seq x y z
N GLU A 1 65.17 4.11 -31.33
CA GLU A 1 63.94 4.70 -31.89
C GLU A 1 62.71 4.30 -31.06
N GLU A 2 62.43 3.00 -30.90
CA GLU A 2 61.31 2.49 -30.08
C GLU A 2 61.29 2.99 -28.62
N VAL A 3 62.44 3.05 -27.95
CA VAL A 3 62.54 3.57 -26.57
C VAL A 3 62.14 5.05 -26.48
N SER A 4 62.41 5.84 -27.53
CA SER A 4 62.03 7.26 -27.57
C SER A 4 60.52 7.43 -27.71
N VAL A 5 59.90 6.61 -28.56
CA VAL A 5 58.44 6.59 -28.78
C VAL A 5 57.73 6.18 -27.49
N LEU A 6 58.21 5.14 -26.80
CA LEU A 6 57.65 4.71 -25.52
C LEU A 6 57.79 5.78 -24.43
N LEU A 7 58.90 6.53 -24.41
CA LEU A 7 59.09 7.62 -23.47
C LEU A 7 58.07 8.75 -23.69
N GLU A 8 57.77 9.04 -24.95
CA GLU A 8 56.80 10.06 -25.36
C GLU A 8 55.37 9.65 -25.01
N ASP A 9 55.01 8.38 -25.24
CA ASP A 9 53.73 7.80 -24.84
C ASP A 9 53.56 7.78 -23.31
N ILE A 10 54.59 7.42 -22.55
CA ILE A 10 54.57 7.48 -21.09
C ILE A 10 54.34 8.93 -20.63
N ASN A 11 54.99 9.91 -21.25
CA ASN A 11 54.80 11.31 -20.91
C ASN A 11 53.40 11.81 -21.28
N LYS A 12 52.83 11.34 -22.38
CA LYS A 12 51.44 11.64 -22.77
C LYS A 12 50.44 11.07 -21.76
N LEU A 13 50.59 9.79 -21.39
CA LEU A 13 49.74 9.13 -20.41
C LEU A 13 49.85 9.76 -19.02
N LYS A 14 51.05 10.20 -18.62
CA LYS A 14 51.24 10.95 -17.36
C LYS A 14 50.44 12.25 -17.36
N ARG A 15 50.52 13.05 -18.43
CA ARG A 15 49.73 14.29 -18.56
C ARG A 15 48.23 14.00 -18.50
N GLU A 16 47.76 12.96 -19.19
CA GLU A 16 46.34 12.58 -19.15
C GLU A 16 45.88 12.13 -17.76
N LEU A 17 46.72 11.39 -17.03
CA LEU A 17 46.44 11.01 -15.65
C LEU A 17 46.38 12.22 -14.71
N ASP A 18 47.28 13.19 -14.88
CA ASP A 18 47.31 14.39 -14.05
C ASP A 18 46.06 15.25 -14.32
N THR A 19 45.67 15.45 -15.58
CA THR A 19 44.42 16.14 -15.92
C THR A 19 43.19 15.42 -15.34
N ARG A 20 43.12 14.09 -15.45
CA ARG A 20 42.01 13.32 -14.87
C ARG A 20 41.98 13.40 -13.33
N ARG A 21 43.13 13.51 -12.67
CA ARG A 21 43.20 13.71 -11.21
C ARG A 21 42.68 15.08 -10.80
N GLU A 22 43.05 16.13 -11.53
CA GLU A 22 42.53 17.49 -11.31
C GLU A 22 41.00 17.54 -11.50
N ASP A 23 40.48 16.87 -12.52
CA ASP A 23 39.02 16.78 -12.75
C ASP A 23 38.30 16.06 -11.61
N ILE A 24 38.87 14.96 -11.09
CA ILE A 24 38.32 14.25 -9.93
C ILE A 24 38.31 15.14 -8.70
N GLU A 25 39.37 15.90 -8.45
CA GLU A 25 39.47 16.80 -7.31
C GLU A 25 38.45 17.94 -7.40
N LYS A 26 38.29 18.52 -8.60
CA LYS A 26 37.27 19.54 -8.88
C LYS A 26 35.85 19.02 -8.69
N LEU A 27 35.57 17.80 -9.15
CA LEU A 27 34.26 17.15 -8.95
C LEU A 27 34.00 16.83 -7.48
N LYS A 28 35.01 16.39 -6.72
CA LYS A 28 34.91 16.19 -5.27
C LYS A 28 34.61 17.51 -4.55
N GLN A 29 35.30 18.59 -4.91
CA GLN A 29 35.05 19.92 -4.34
C GLN A 29 33.64 20.45 -4.69
N GLN A 30 33.14 20.15 -5.90
CA GLN A 30 31.74 20.45 -6.27
C GLN A 30 30.72 19.63 -5.48
N LEU A 31 31.00 18.35 -5.18
CA LEU A 31 30.14 17.54 -4.32
C LEU A 31 30.16 18.01 -2.87
N GLU A 32 31.31 18.42 -2.37
CA GLU A 32 31.48 18.88 -0.99
C GLU A 32 30.86 20.27 -0.76
N SER A 33 30.95 21.17 -1.75
CA SER A 33 30.21 22.43 -1.75
C SER A 33 28.69 22.23 -1.85
N ARG A 34 28.21 21.25 -2.65
CA ARG A 34 26.80 20.85 -2.65
C ARG A 34 26.36 20.27 -1.30
N ALA A 35 27.16 19.39 -0.71
CA ALA A 35 26.87 18.79 0.60
C ALA A 35 26.90 19.83 1.74
N SER A 36 27.72 20.87 1.62
CA SER A 36 27.76 21.98 2.58
C SER A 36 26.55 22.90 2.47
N ASN A 37 25.98 23.06 1.27
CA ASN A 37 24.71 23.78 1.07
C ASN A 37 23.50 23.02 1.62
N ASP A 38 23.60 21.69 1.77
CA ASP A 38 22.55 20.85 2.37
C ASP A 38 22.56 20.86 3.93
N ASN A 39 23.58 21.44 4.56
CA ASN A 39 23.74 21.44 6.03
C ASN A 39 23.26 22.72 6.75
N ILE A 40 22.62 23.65 6.04
CA ILE A 40 21.88 24.79 6.64
C ILE A 40 20.41 24.70 6.20
N SER A 41 19.73 23.61 6.59
CA SER A 41 18.26 23.56 6.55
C SER A 41 17.75 22.62 7.65
N SER A 42 18.08 22.98 8.89
CA SER A 42 17.43 22.47 10.09
C SER A 42 16.73 23.62 10.79
N ILE A 43 15.66 24.17 10.18
CA ILE A 43 14.56 24.87 10.84
C ILE A 43 13.59 25.36 9.76
N ALA A 44 12.39 24.78 9.82
CA ALA A 44 11.08 25.30 9.46
C ALA A 44 10.80 25.83 8.04
N GLU A 45 9.57 25.53 7.65
CA GLU A 45 8.76 26.18 6.59
C GLU A 45 8.90 25.60 5.18
N GLU A 46 7.95 24.69 4.90
CA GLU A 46 6.98 24.83 3.82
C GLU A 46 7.41 25.74 2.66
N VAL A 47 8.13 25.16 1.72
CA VAL A 47 8.15 25.63 0.34
C VAL A 47 7.65 24.50 -0.53
N ASP A 48 6.47 24.73 -1.11
CA ASP A 48 5.96 24.10 -2.32
C ASP A 48 7.07 24.08 -3.39
N ASP A 49 7.93 23.07 -3.32
CA ASP A 49 8.83 22.76 -4.41
C ASP A 49 7.98 22.05 -5.46
N ASP A 50 7.67 22.77 -6.54
CA ASP A 50 7.11 22.32 -7.82
C ASP A 50 8.08 21.32 -8.51
N ASN A 51 8.66 20.41 -7.73
CA ASN A 51 9.31 19.20 -8.16
C ASN A 51 8.21 18.24 -8.59
N ARG A 52 7.73 18.51 -9.81
CA ARG A 52 7.05 17.60 -10.75
C ARG A 52 7.96 16.42 -11.13
N GLY A 53 8.74 15.96 -10.15
CA GLY A 53 10.00 15.27 -10.25
C GLY A 53 9.82 13.82 -10.56
N ASP A 54 10.52 13.41 -11.59
CA ASP A 54 10.64 12.04 -12.03
C ASP A 54 10.99 11.16 -10.81
N LEU A 55 10.07 10.29 -10.40
CA LEU A 55 10.34 9.33 -9.34
C LEU A 55 11.00 8.12 -9.99
N GLU A 56 12.27 7.89 -9.68
CA GLU A 56 13.01 6.74 -10.19
C GLU A 56 13.65 5.93 -9.07
N SER A 57 13.58 4.61 -9.21
CA SER A 57 14.28 3.68 -8.31
C SER A 57 14.32 2.28 -8.90
N TRP A 58 15.34 1.51 -8.52
CA TRP A 58 15.34 0.08 -8.74
C TRP A 58 14.26 -0.59 -7.89
N VAL A 59 13.37 -1.33 -8.54
CA VAL A 59 12.30 -2.13 -7.92
C VAL A 59 12.41 -3.57 -8.37
N GLN A 60 11.58 -4.44 -7.80
CA GLN A 60 11.42 -5.80 -8.28
C GLN A 60 9.95 -6.11 -8.58
N THR A 61 9.70 -6.82 -9.66
CA THR A 61 8.35 -7.29 -10.02
C THR A 61 8.36 -8.81 -10.20
N PRO A 62 7.21 -9.50 -10.06
CA PRO A 62 7.14 -10.94 -10.31
C PRO A 62 7.53 -11.29 -11.75
N LYS A 63 8.33 -12.35 -11.95
CA LYS A 63 8.60 -12.87 -13.30
C LYS A 63 7.36 -13.49 -13.95
N LYS A 64 6.52 -14.13 -13.13
CA LYS A 64 5.23 -14.75 -13.46
C LYS A 64 4.32 -14.66 -12.22
N SER A 65 3.05 -15.04 -12.34
CA SER A 65 2.09 -15.04 -11.21
C SER A 65 2.58 -15.81 -9.98
N ASN A 66 3.23 -16.96 -10.17
CA ASN A 66 3.77 -17.76 -9.08
C ASN A 66 5.15 -17.24 -8.67
N ILE A 67 5.15 -16.32 -7.70
CA ILE A 67 6.35 -15.67 -7.17
C ILE A 67 7.31 -16.68 -6.53
N GLN A 68 6.81 -17.73 -5.86
CA GLN A 68 7.68 -18.72 -5.22
C GLN A 68 8.54 -19.49 -6.22
N LYS A 69 7.93 -19.93 -7.33
CA LYS A 69 8.63 -20.74 -8.33
C LYS A 69 9.50 -19.90 -9.27
N ASN A 70 9.06 -18.68 -9.58
CA ASN A 70 9.68 -17.86 -10.62
C ASN A 70 10.52 -16.72 -10.07
N GLY A 71 10.32 -16.35 -8.81
CA GLY A 71 11.02 -15.28 -8.12
C GLY A 71 10.71 -13.90 -8.67
N TRP A 72 11.51 -12.95 -8.19
CA TRP A 72 11.44 -11.54 -8.53
C TRP A 72 12.44 -11.20 -9.65
N LYS A 73 12.08 -10.25 -10.53
CA LYS A 73 13.00 -9.62 -11.49
C LYS A 73 13.26 -8.18 -11.09
N LYS A 74 14.53 -7.79 -11.07
CA LYS A 74 14.94 -6.40 -10.84
C LYS A 74 14.64 -5.58 -12.10
N GLN A 75 14.01 -4.43 -11.93
CA GLN A 75 13.65 -3.49 -12.99
C GLN A 75 13.86 -2.05 -12.51
N LEU A 76 14.21 -1.14 -13.41
CA LEU A 76 14.26 0.28 -13.10
C LEU A 76 12.87 0.88 -13.32
N ALA A 77 12.23 1.33 -12.24
CA ALA A 77 10.96 2.03 -12.31
C ALA A 77 11.20 3.53 -12.45
N VAL A 78 10.52 4.16 -13.41
CA VAL A 78 10.61 5.59 -13.69
C VAL A 78 9.20 6.13 -13.88
N LEU A 79 8.82 7.11 -13.07
CA LEU A 79 7.58 7.86 -13.23
C LEU A 79 7.88 9.13 -14.04
N LYS A 80 7.51 9.15 -15.32
CA LYS A 80 7.81 10.28 -16.21
C LYS A 80 6.63 10.59 -17.11
N LYS A 81 6.35 11.88 -17.34
CA LYS A 81 5.27 12.34 -18.24
C LYS A 81 3.90 11.67 -18.00
N ASN A 82 3.50 11.54 -16.73
CA ASN A 82 2.25 10.85 -16.33
C ASN A 82 2.17 9.37 -16.74
N ARG A 83 3.32 8.70 -16.83
CA ARG A 83 3.42 7.26 -17.10
C ARG A 83 4.38 6.61 -16.13
N LEU A 84 4.02 5.42 -15.64
CA LEU A 84 4.92 4.52 -14.93
C LEU A 84 5.60 3.61 -15.96
N LEU A 85 6.92 3.70 -16.03
CA LEU A 85 7.76 2.96 -16.96
C LEU A 85 8.64 1.99 -16.19
N LEU A 86 8.71 0.73 -16.62
CA LEU A 86 9.60 -0.29 -16.06
C LEU A 86 10.57 -0.77 -17.12
N TYR A 87 11.86 -0.55 -16.91
CA TYR A 87 12.95 -1.00 -17.78
C TYR A 87 13.63 -2.24 -17.18
N ASN A 88 14.06 -3.19 -18.01
CA ASN A 88 14.82 -4.34 -17.50
C ASN A 88 16.28 -3.94 -17.22
N SER A 89 16.80 -2.95 -17.95
CA SER A 89 18.15 -2.41 -17.83
C SER A 89 18.15 -0.89 -18.05
N GLU A 90 19.13 -0.18 -17.46
CA GLU A 90 19.37 1.26 -17.72
C GLU A 90 19.68 1.57 -19.19
N LYS A 91 20.19 0.59 -19.93
CA LYS A 91 20.55 0.73 -21.35
C LYS A 91 19.37 0.51 -22.31
N ASP A 92 18.22 0.07 -21.79
CA ASP A 92 17.05 -0.20 -22.62
C ASP A 92 16.42 1.12 -23.10
N GLN A 93 16.33 1.31 -24.42
CA GLN A 93 15.66 2.49 -24.97
C GLN A 93 14.14 2.43 -24.80
N GLN A 94 13.57 1.23 -24.68
CA GLN A 94 12.13 1.01 -24.54
C GLN A 94 11.81 0.30 -23.22
N PRO A 95 10.76 0.75 -22.52
CA PRO A 95 10.34 0.11 -21.28
C PRO A 95 9.68 -1.24 -21.58
N ALA A 96 9.95 -2.23 -20.74
CA ALA A 96 9.30 -3.53 -20.78
C ALA A 96 7.82 -3.46 -20.36
N VAL A 97 7.48 -2.48 -19.51
CA VAL A 97 6.11 -2.18 -19.10
C VAL A 97 5.93 -0.66 -19.10
N ALA A 98 4.85 -0.17 -19.71
CA ALA A 98 4.45 1.23 -19.64
C ALA A 98 2.97 1.30 -19.26
N ILE A 99 2.66 2.05 -18.21
CA ILE A 99 1.30 2.20 -17.68
C ILE A 99 1.00 3.69 -17.59
N ASP A 100 -0.10 4.12 -18.20
CA ASP A 100 -0.56 5.49 -18.07
C ASP A 100 -1.20 5.68 -16.70
N ILE A 101 -0.83 6.76 -16.01
CA ILE A 101 -1.28 6.98 -14.63
C ILE A 101 -2.80 7.21 -14.56
N ASP A 102 -3.38 7.79 -15.61
CA ASP A 102 -4.83 8.02 -15.72
C ASP A 102 -5.63 6.70 -15.83
N LYS A 103 -4.96 5.59 -16.15
CA LYS A 103 -5.54 4.24 -16.24
C LYS A 103 -5.38 3.44 -14.95
N LEU A 104 -4.82 4.04 -13.90
CA LEU A 104 -4.73 3.40 -12.60
C LEU A 104 -6.10 3.42 -11.93
N TYR A 105 -6.58 2.24 -11.54
CA TYR A 105 -7.77 2.09 -10.73
C TYR A 105 -7.44 2.29 -9.25
N HIS A 106 -6.37 1.65 -8.77
CA HIS A 106 -5.96 1.74 -7.38
C HIS A 106 -4.48 1.40 -7.19
N VAL A 107 -3.86 2.02 -6.18
CA VAL A 107 -2.49 1.75 -5.74
C VAL A 107 -2.48 1.62 -4.22
N ARG A 108 -2.06 0.47 -3.70
CA ARG A 108 -2.07 0.20 -2.26
C ARG A 108 -0.92 -0.65 -1.78
N ALA A 109 -0.62 -0.54 -0.49
CA ALA A 109 0.18 -1.52 0.21
C ALA A 109 -0.49 -2.90 0.15
N VAL A 110 0.32 -3.95 0.06
CA VAL A 110 -0.19 -5.32 0.14
C VAL A 110 -0.16 -5.82 1.57
N ASN A 111 -1.06 -6.77 1.87
CA ASN A 111 -1.07 -7.52 3.10
C ASN A 111 -0.72 -9.00 2.84
N GLN A 112 -0.68 -9.80 3.91
CA GLN A 112 -0.37 -11.23 3.81
C GLN A 112 -1.34 -12.03 2.92
N GLY A 113 -2.57 -11.55 2.76
CA GLY A 113 -3.58 -12.20 1.91
C GLY A 113 -3.36 -11.97 0.43
N ASP A 114 -2.71 -10.87 0.06
CA ASP A 114 -2.41 -10.54 -1.33
C ASP A 114 -1.21 -11.32 -1.88
N VAL A 115 -0.26 -11.64 -1.00
CA VAL A 115 0.99 -12.34 -1.35
C VAL A 115 1.15 -13.60 -0.49
N LEU A 116 0.56 -14.69 -0.98
CA LEU A 116 0.65 -15.98 -0.31
C LEU A 116 2.09 -16.49 -0.29
N HIS A 117 2.53 -16.93 0.89
CA HIS A 117 3.84 -17.56 1.12
C HIS A 117 5.06 -16.67 0.81
N VAL A 118 4.87 -15.35 0.86
CA VAL A 118 5.97 -14.38 0.88
C VAL A 118 6.38 -14.11 2.32
N ASP A 119 7.70 -13.96 2.57
CA ASP A 119 8.25 -13.63 3.89
C ASP A 119 7.60 -12.35 4.44
N PRO A 120 7.00 -12.37 5.65
CA PRO A 120 6.40 -11.20 6.28
C PRO A 120 7.31 -9.98 6.35
N ASN A 121 8.64 -10.15 6.41
CA ASN A 121 9.60 -9.06 6.49
C ASN A 121 9.67 -8.22 5.21
N ILE A 122 9.34 -8.80 4.05
CA ILE A 122 9.40 -8.09 2.77
C ILE A 122 8.04 -7.51 2.37
N ILE A 123 6.94 -7.99 2.93
CA ILE A 123 5.56 -7.50 2.66
C ILE A 123 5.43 -5.97 2.82
N PRO A 124 5.99 -5.32 3.86
CA PRO A 124 5.94 -3.86 4.00
C PRO A 124 6.62 -3.10 2.85
N LYS A 125 7.46 -3.77 2.06
CA LYS A 125 8.16 -3.21 0.90
C LYS A 125 7.39 -3.41 -0.40
N ILE A 126 6.27 -4.14 -0.38
CA ILE A 126 5.49 -4.48 -1.57
C ILE A 126 4.24 -3.61 -1.65
N PHE A 127 3.88 -3.23 -2.86
CA PHE A 127 2.61 -2.58 -3.16
C PHE A 127 2.01 -3.14 -4.46
N GLN A 128 0.70 -2.99 -4.60
CA GLN A 128 -0.09 -3.47 -5.72
C GLN A 128 -0.62 -2.28 -6.52
N ILE A 129 -0.58 -2.42 -7.83
CA ILE A 129 -1.16 -1.51 -8.81
C ILE A 129 -2.23 -2.28 -9.59
N ILE A 130 -3.45 -1.77 -9.59
CA ILE A 130 -4.55 -2.27 -10.45
C ILE A 130 -4.80 -1.24 -11.54
N TYR A 131 -4.75 -1.65 -12.80
CA TYR A 131 -4.81 -0.73 -13.95
C TYR A 131 -5.51 -1.32 -15.18
N ASP A 132 -5.98 -0.47 -16.07
CA ASP A 132 -6.53 -0.86 -17.37
C ASP A 132 -5.40 -1.15 -18.37
N SER A 133 -5.46 -2.31 -19.01
CA SER A 133 -4.50 -2.73 -20.03
C SER A 133 -4.87 -2.32 -21.46
N GLN A 134 -6.08 -1.78 -21.70
CA GLN A 134 -6.41 -1.24 -23.02
C GLN A 134 -5.52 -0.02 -23.34
N GLY A 135 -4.71 -0.15 -24.39
CA GLY A 135 -3.84 0.90 -24.90
C GLY A 135 -2.37 0.83 -24.47
N ASN A 136 -1.92 -0.23 -23.78
CA ASN A 136 -0.48 -0.46 -23.59
C ASN A 136 0.12 -1.04 -24.88
N SER A 137 0.58 -0.18 -25.79
CA SER A 137 1.23 -0.57 -27.04
C SER A 137 2.64 -1.13 -26.78
N LEU A 138 2.76 -2.42 -26.45
CA LEU A 138 3.93 -3.28 -26.74
C LEU A 138 3.53 -4.77 -26.58
N PRO A 139 4.12 -5.73 -27.34
CA PRO A 139 3.59 -7.08 -27.49
C PRO A 139 3.50 -7.85 -26.17
N SER A 140 2.28 -8.25 -25.85
CA SER A 140 1.91 -9.10 -24.74
C SER A 140 2.48 -10.52 -24.91
N LEU A 141 3.59 -10.82 -24.23
CA LEU A 141 3.99 -12.19 -23.87
C LEU A 141 3.81 -12.50 -22.37
N LEU A 142 2.93 -11.75 -21.70
CA LEU A 142 2.49 -12.06 -20.34
C LEU A 142 0.96 -12.17 -20.35
N SER A 143 0.46 -13.06 -21.20
CA SER A 143 -0.84 -13.66 -21.04
C SER A 143 -0.67 -14.96 -20.27
N SER A 144 -1.67 -15.29 -19.45
CA SER A 144 -1.72 -16.43 -18.53
C SER A 144 -0.93 -16.23 -17.25
N SER A 145 -1.55 -15.58 -16.27
CA SER A 145 -2.05 -16.30 -15.08
C SER A 145 -2.71 -15.30 -14.14
N MET A 146 -4.04 -15.19 -14.27
CA MET A 146 -4.85 -14.64 -13.19
C MET A 146 -4.57 -15.50 -11.95
N ILE A 147 -4.14 -14.87 -10.87
CA ILE A 147 -4.12 -15.50 -9.54
C ILE A 147 -5.59 -15.69 -9.17
N HIS A 148 -6.14 -16.83 -9.55
CA HIS A 148 -7.19 -17.47 -8.77
C HIS A 148 -6.53 -17.78 -7.43
N SER A 149 -6.64 -16.85 -6.49
CA SER A 149 -6.58 -17.20 -5.07
C SER A 149 -7.69 -18.22 -4.87
N GLN A 150 -7.30 -19.50 -4.87
CA GLN A 150 -8.12 -20.61 -4.45
C GLN A 150 -8.42 -20.41 -2.98
N ASP A 151 -9.42 -19.58 -2.72
CA ASP A 151 -10.25 -19.64 -1.52
C ASP A 151 -11.69 -19.77 -2.04
N GLN A 152 -11.93 -20.91 -2.69
CA GLN A 152 -13.26 -21.41 -3.07
C GLN A 152 -13.90 -22.12 -1.87
N ASP A 153 -13.74 -21.58 -0.66
CA ASP A 153 -14.57 -21.99 0.46
C ASP A 153 -15.90 -21.21 0.39
N ARG A 154 -16.82 -21.78 -0.41
CA ARG A 154 -18.28 -21.68 -0.27
C ARG A 154 -18.94 -20.31 -0.48
N HIS A 155 -18.60 -19.57 -1.54
CA HIS A 155 -19.47 -18.48 -1.99
C HIS A 155 -20.60 -18.99 -2.91
N ASN A 156 -21.56 -19.70 -2.32
CA ASN A 156 -22.90 -19.90 -2.89
C ASN A 156 -23.83 -18.73 -2.53
N GLY A 157 -23.28 -17.52 -2.42
CA GLY A 157 -23.93 -16.33 -1.88
C GLY A 157 -24.43 -15.41 -2.99
N GLU A 158 -25.60 -14.83 -2.76
CA GLU A 158 -26.25 -13.80 -3.56
C GLU A 158 -25.26 -12.71 -4.00
N THR A 159 -25.16 -12.48 -5.31
CA THR A 159 -24.33 -11.40 -5.88
C THR A 159 -25.12 -10.11 -5.83
N ILE A 160 -24.54 -9.06 -5.26
CA ILE A 160 -25.19 -7.75 -5.12
C ILE A 160 -24.66 -6.84 -6.22
N GLU A 161 -25.55 -6.42 -7.12
CA GLU A 161 -25.23 -5.43 -8.15
C GLU A 161 -25.50 -4.01 -7.64
N TYR A 162 -24.48 -3.16 -7.59
CA TYR A 162 -24.64 -1.78 -7.12
C TYR A 162 -23.69 -0.83 -7.84
N LYS A 163 -24.25 0.18 -8.54
CA LYS A 163 -23.49 1.22 -9.26
C LYS A 163 -22.35 0.65 -10.13
N GLY A 164 -22.61 -0.46 -10.83
CA GLY A 164 -21.64 -1.15 -11.70
C GLY A 164 -20.71 -2.15 -11.01
N HIS A 165 -20.76 -2.27 -9.69
CA HIS A 165 -20.04 -3.31 -8.95
C HIS A 165 -20.84 -4.61 -8.92
N ASN A 166 -20.10 -5.73 -8.90
CA ASN A 166 -20.63 -7.05 -8.58
C ASN A 166 -20.03 -7.49 -7.25
N PHE A 167 -20.73 -7.18 -6.17
CA PHE A 167 -20.29 -7.47 -4.81
C PHE A 167 -20.64 -8.89 -4.39
N VAL A 168 -19.71 -9.51 -3.67
CA VAL A 168 -19.95 -10.72 -2.89
C VAL A 168 -19.74 -10.41 -1.42
N VAL A 169 -20.57 -11.02 -0.55
CA VAL A 169 -20.40 -10.90 0.90
C VAL A 169 -19.23 -11.77 1.35
N VAL A 170 -18.25 -11.17 2.01
CA VAL A 170 -17.03 -11.81 2.50
C VAL A 170 -16.79 -11.38 3.95
N SER A 171 -16.23 -12.29 4.75
CA SER A 171 -15.83 -12.02 6.13
C SER A 171 -14.32 -12.21 6.28
N TYR A 172 -13.59 -11.15 6.63
CA TYR A 172 -12.14 -11.21 6.75
C TYR A 172 -11.69 -11.52 8.18
N ARG A 173 -10.90 -12.59 8.35
CA ARG A 173 -10.19 -12.89 9.60
C ARG A 173 -8.79 -12.31 9.68
N MET A 174 -8.35 -11.64 8.61
CA MET A 174 -7.02 -11.03 8.51
C MET A 174 -7.13 -9.53 8.28
N ARG A 175 -6.07 -8.79 8.63
CA ARG A 175 -6.04 -7.33 8.58
C ARG A 175 -6.46 -6.80 7.20
N THR A 176 -7.65 -6.21 7.17
CA THR A 176 -8.33 -5.69 5.98
C THR A 176 -9.01 -4.38 6.36
N GLU A 177 -8.93 -3.36 5.51
CA GLU A 177 -9.51 -2.04 5.75
C GLU A 177 -10.68 -1.81 4.78
N CYS A 178 -11.68 -1.05 5.22
CA CYS A 178 -12.80 -0.61 4.42
C CYS A 178 -12.41 0.63 3.61
N GLU A 179 -12.67 0.64 2.31
CA GLU A 179 -12.31 1.75 1.42
C GLU A 179 -13.31 2.94 1.47
N VAL A 180 -14.42 2.80 2.19
CA VAL A 180 -15.40 3.87 2.40
C VAL A 180 -15.04 4.69 3.65
N CYS A 181 -14.77 4.02 4.78
CA CYS A 181 -14.51 4.68 6.06
C CYS A 181 -13.07 4.55 6.57
N ASN A 182 -12.19 3.84 5.86
CA ASN A 182 -10.80 3.55 6.26
C ASN A 182 -10.66 2.84 7.62
N HIS A 183 -11.73 2.26 8.15
CA HIS A 183 -11.70 1.46 9.37
C HIS A 183 -11.45 -0.03 9.09
N PRO A 184 -10.94 -0.78 10.07
CA PRO A 184 -10.82 -2.24 9.99
C PRO A 184 -12.13 -2.93 9.57
N CYS A 185 -12.09 -3.68 8.46
CA CYS A 185 -13.14 -4.60 7.99
C CYS A 185 -12.76 -6.05 8.32
N TYR A 186 -12.24 -6.31 9.52
CA TYR A 186 -11.84 -7.66 9.92
C TYR A 186 -11.98 -7.88 11.42
N ASN A 187 -12.15 -9.15 11.82
CA ASN A 187 -12.04 -9.58 13.22
C ASN A 187 -11.66 -11.06 13.26
N LEU A 188 -10.83 -11.46 14.23
CA LEU A 188 -10.32 -12.84 14.34
C LEU A 188 -11.41 -13.83 14.79
N ILE A 189 -12.32 -13.40 15.66
CA ILE A 189 -13.32 -14.27 16.30
C ILE A 189 -14.67 -14.15 15.59
N SER A 190 -15.12 -12.91 15.39
CA SER A 190 -16.42 -12.61 14.77
C SER A 190 -16.26 -11.55 13.68
N PRO A 191 -15.74 -11.94 12.49
CA PRO A 191 -15.51 -11.01 11.39
C PRO A 191 -16.82 -10.36 10.94
N PRO A 192 -16.88 -9.02 10.83
CA PRO A 192 -18.07 -8.35 10.32
C PRO A 192 -18.32 -8.76 8.86
N PRO A 193 -19.57 -8.68 8.37
CA PRO A 193 -19.87 -8.86 6.96
C PRO A 193 -19.33 -7.67 6.16
N CYS A 194 -18.47 -7.96 5.19
CA CYS A 194 -17.93 -7.00 4.24
C CYS A 194 -18.42 -7.35 2.82
N LEU A 195 -18.44 -6.38 1.92
CA LEU A 195 -18.65 -6.56 0.49
C LEU A 195 -17.31 -6.44 -0.22
N GLN A 196 -17.02 -7.38 -1.12
CA GLN A 196 -15.88 -7.32 -2.01
C GLN A 196 -16.36 -7.32 -3.46
N CYS A 197 -15.97 -6.31 -4.24
CA CYS A 197 -16.29 -6.32 -5.66
C CYS A 197 -15.42 -7.37 -6.37
N THR A 198 -16.07 -8.27 -7.09
CA THR A 198 -15.38 -9.30 -7.90
C THR A 198 -14.58 -8.69 -9.06
N ARG A 199 -14.96 -7.49 -9.52
CA ARG A 199 -14.33 -6.77 -10.63
C ARG A 199 -13.13 -5.94 -10.18
N CYS A 200 -13.36 -4.89 -9.39
CA CYS A 200 -12.31 -3.94 -9.00
C CYS A 200 -11.66 -4.25 -7.64
N ARG A 201 -12.09 -5.31 -6.94
CA ARG A 201 -11.58 -5.75 -5.63
C ARG A 201 -11.70 -4.72 -4.49
N VAL A 202 -12.47 -3.66 -4.68
CA VAL A 202 -12.83 -2.72 -3.59
C VAL A 202 -13.53 -3.48 -2.47
N ARG A 203 -13.18 -3.15 -1.23
CA ARG A 203 -13.76 -3.75 -0.03
C ARG A 203 -14.43 -2.68 0.82
N CYS A 204 -15.64 -2.96 1.30
CA CYS A 204 -16.33 -2.09 2.24
C CYS A 204 -17.17 -2.91 3.23
N HIS A 205 -17.55 -2.35 4.38
CA HIS A 205 -18.52 -3.02 5.26
C HIS A 205 -19.87 -3.17 4.54
N LYS A 206 -20.59 -4.28 4.77
CA LYS A 206 -21.96 -4.46 4.23
C LYS A 206 -22.91 -3.38 4.72
N GLN A 207 -22.67 -2.86 5.92
CA GLN A 207 -23.43 -1.75 6.49
C GLN A 207 -23.47 -0.51 5.58
N HIS A 208 -22.38 -0.15 4.89
CA HIS A 208 -22.39 0.98 3.97
C HIS A 208 -23.39 0.81 2.82
N TYR A 209 -23.65 -0.43 2.39
CA TYR A 209 -24.67 -0.72 1.38
C TYR A 209 -26.07 -0.72 2.00
N ASP A 210 -26.24 -1.36 3.17
CA ASP A 210 -27.54 -1.45 3.85
C ASP A 210 -28.07 -0.06 4.25
N ASP A 211 -27.17 0.81 4.73
CA ASP A 211 -27.48 2.20 5.13
C ASP A 211 -27.55 3.15 3.92
N SER A 212 -27.42 2.63 2.69
CA SER A 212 -27.42 3.40 1.43
C SER A 212 -26.40 4.55 1.41
N GLU A 213 -25.28 4.37 2.11
CA GLU A 213 -24.19 5.33 2.12
C GLU A 213 -23.52 5.42 0.74
N PHE A 214 -22.73 6.47 0.56
CA PHE A 214 -22.09 6.71 -0.72
C PHE A 214 -20.93 5.73 -0.97
N ILE A 215 -21.22 4.65 -1.69
CA ILE A 215 -20.20 3.79 -2.29
C ILE A 215 -19.91 4.29 -3.71
N GLN A 216 -18.63 4.47 -4.03
CA GLN A 216 -18.17 4.93 -5.35
C GLN A 216 -18.62 3.96 -6.45
N PRO A 217 -19.05 4.45 -7.63
CA PRO A 217 -19.34 3.57 -8.78
C PRO A 217 -18.12 2.74 -9.20
N CYS A 218 -18.37 1.57 -9.77
CA CYS A 218 -17.30 0.73 -10.27
C CYS A 218 -16.65 1.39 -11.48
N ARG A 219 -15.32 1.54 -11.43
CA ARG A 219 -14.53 2.04 -12.57
C ARG A 219 -14.17 0.93 -13.55
N VAL A 220 -14.41 -0.33 -13.17
CA VAL A 220 -14.12 -1.53 -13.96
C VAL A 220 -15.42 -2.01 -14.59
N PHE A 221 -15.65 -1.61 -15.83
CA PHE A 221 -16.81 -2.05 -16.62
C PHE A 221 -16.58 -3.41 -17.30
N ASP A 222 -15.32 -3.74 -17.61
CA ASP A 222 -14.92 -5.02 -18.22
C ASP A 222 -13.74 -5.64 -17.45
N THR A 223 -13.90 -6.88 -16.98
CA THR A 223 -12.88 -7.60 -16.21
C THR A 223 -11.73 -8.11 -17.08
N LEU A 224 -11.93 -8.22 -18.40
CA LEU A 224 -10.91 -8.74 -19.31
C LEU A 224 -9.73 -7.79 -19.51
N THR A 225 -9.93 -6.50 -19.23
CA THR A 225 -8.92 -5.46 -19.47
C THR A 225 -8.12 -5.11 -18.22
N VAL A 226 -8.57 -5.51 -17.04
CA VAL A 226 -7.90 -5.18 -15.78
C VAL A 226 -6.68 -6.05 -15.58
N LYS A 227 -5.54 -5.42 -15.30
CA LYS A 227 -4.30 -6.08 -14.90
C LYS A 227 -3.89 -5.66 -13.51
N GLU A 228 -3.19 -6.59 -12.88
CA GLU A 228 -2.54 -6.41 -11.58
C GLU A 228 -1.02 -6.43 -11.78
N LEU A 229 -0.34 -5.54 -11.06
CA LEU A 229 1.12 -5.52 -10.96
C LEU A 229 1.55 -5.36 -9.51
N LEU A 230 2.31 -6.33 -9.02
CA LEU A 230 3.00 -6.24 -7.73
C LEU A 230 4.40 -5.64 -7.94
N VAL A 231 4.77 -4.72 -7.06
CA VAL A 231 6.06 -4.02 -7.08
C VAL A 231 6.66 -4.06 -5.69
N MET A 232 7.89 -4.55 -5.58
CA MET A 232 8.69 -4.59 -4.36
C MET A 232 9.80 -3.54 -4.40
N CYS A 233 9.86 -2.68 -3.40
CA CYS A 233 10.89 -1.66 -3.22
C CYS A 233 12.07 -2.17 -2.38
N GLY A 234 13.14 -1.39 -2.29
CA GLY A 234 14.27 -1.69 -1.39
C GLY A 234 13.90 -1.52 0.09
N SER A 235 12.98 -0.60 0.39
CA SER A 235 12.52 -0.28 1.75
C SER A 235 11.02 0.05 1.82
N GLU A 236 10.46 -0.02 3.04
CA GLU A 236 9.08 0.43 3.33
C GLU A 236 8.93 1.94 3.08
N LYS A 237 9.97 2.75 3.37
CA LYS A 237 9.96 4.19 3.11
C LYS A 237 9.80 4.49 1.62
N GLU A 238 10.52 3.77 0.77
CA GLU A 238 10.38 3.87 -0.69
C GLU A 238 9.00 3.43 -1.16
N GLN A 239 8.48 2.32 -0.61
CA GLN A 239 7.14 1.84 -0.92
C GLN A 239 6.07 2.91 -0.62
N LYS A 240 6.12 3.55 0.55
CA LYS A 240 5.20 4.64 0.91
C LYS A 240 5.34 5.85 -0.02
N LYS A 241 6.58 6.19 -0.41
CA LYS A 241 6.87 7.27 -1.38
C LYS A 241 6.23 6.97 -2.74
N TRP A 242 6.38 5.75 -3.24
CA TRP A 242 5.77 5.29 -4.49
C TRP A 242 4.24 5.32 -4.44
N ILE A 243 3.64 4.76 -3.38
CA ILE A 243 2.19 4.78 -3.20
C ILE A 243 1.68 6.23 -3.19
N SER A 244 2.30 7.12 -2.41
CA SER A 244 1.89 8.53 -2.31
C SER A 244 1.96 9.26 -3.67
N LYS A 245 3.05 9.09 -4.41
CA LYS A 245 3.21 9.74 -5.72
C LYS A 245 2.29 9.18 -6.81
N LEU A 246 1.95 7.89 -6.76
CA LEU A 246 1.04 7.28 -7.73
C LEU A 246 -0.43 7.53 -7.35
N SER A 247 -0.80 7.45 -6.08
CA SER A 247 -2.18 7.62 -5.60
C SER A 247 -2.69 9.06 -5.68
N THR A 248 -1.80 10.05 -5.57
CA THR A 248 -2.15 11.47 -5.77
C THR A 248 -2.69 11.75 -7.17
N LYS A 249 -2.30 10.93 -8.15
CA LYS A 249 -2.67 11.06 -9.56
C LYS A 249 -3.74 10.08 -10.01
N VAL A 250 -4.09 9.09 -9.19
CA VAL A 250 -5.31 8.30 -9.38
C VAL A 250 -6.48 9.27 -9.20
N PRO A 251 -7.44 9.38 -10.14
CA PRO A 251 -8.60 10.24 -9.98
C PRO A 251 -9.27 9.93 -8.65
N ARG A 252 -9.15 10.79 -7.64
CA ARG A 252 -9.86 10.60 -6.38
C ARG A 252 -11.30 11.03 -6.56
N PRO A 253 -12.26 10.32 -5.97
CA PRO A 253 -13.62 10.81 -5.94
C PRO A 253 -13.70 12.09 -5.09
N PRO A 254 -14.69 12.97 -5.36
CA PRO A 254 -14.73 14.34 -4.83
C PRO A 254 -14.84 14.51 -3.30
N ASN A 255 -14.91 13.43 -2.49
CA ASN A 255 -15.19 13.53 -1.05
C ASN A 255 -14.05 13.13 -0.11
N SER A 256 -12.78 13.22 -0.52
CA SER A 256 -11.63 12.95 0.38
C SER A 256 -10.97 14.21 1.00
N GLN A 257 -11.69 15.33 1.03
CA GLN A 257 -11.23 16.64 1.55
C GLN A 257 -11.77 16.98 2.96
N LEU A 258 -12.22 15.99 3.74
CA LEU A 258 -12.68 16.19 5.12
C LEU A 258 -11.90 15.26 6.05
N ASP A 259 -10.62 15.57 6.29
CA ASP A 259 -9.92 15.29 7.57
C ASP A 259 -8.43 15.65 7.49
N SER A 260 -8.11 16.95 7.42
CA SER A 260 -6.73 17.42 7.66
C SER A 260 -6.66 18.72 8.47
N THR A 261 -7.68 18.99 9.28
CA THR A 261 -7.66 20.11 10.25
C THR A 261 -8.32 19.71 11.55
N ARG A 262 -7.67 18.83 12.34
CA ARG A 262 -7.81 18.81 13.80
C ARG A 262 -6.49 18.46 14.47
N THR A 263 -5.53 19.37 14.39
CA THR A 263 -4.53 19.55 15.44
C THR A 263 -5.25 20.13 16.65
N SER A 264 -5.42 19.34 17.71
CA SER A 264 -5.59 19.84 19.08
C SER A 264 -5.14 18.76 20.04
N THR A 265 -3.99 19.03 20.64
CA THR A 265 -3.42 18.44 21.85
C THR A 265 -4.48 18.08 22.90
N ALA A 266 -4.50 16.83 23.32
CA ALA A 266 -5.08 16.45 24.61
C ALA A 266 -4.21 15.35 25.23
N SER A 267 -3.34 15.80 26.14
CA SER A 267 -2.55 14.99 27.06
C SER A 267 -3.45 14.06 27.86
N PHE A 268 -3.17 12.75 27.82
CA PHE A 268 -3.72 11.80 28.77
C PHE A 268 -3.07 12.04 30.13
N HIS A 269 -3.73 12.81 30.99
CA HIS A 269 -3.51 12.77 32.44
C HIS A 269 -4.77 12.21 33.08
N SER A 270 -4.64 11.03 33.68
CA SER A 270 -5.60 10.49 34.64
C SER A 270 -5.74 11.45 35.84
N PRO A 271 -6.91 11.51 36.48
CA PRO A 271 -6.95 11.76 37.90
C PRO A 271 -7.71 10.64 38.63
N ASN A 272 -7.02 10.11 39.63
CA ASN A 272 -7.56 9.32 40.71
C ASN A 272 -7.53 10.21 41.96
N SER A 273 -8.67 10.52 42.58
CA SER A 273 -8.74 10.95 43.99
C SER A 273 -10.16 10.98 44.56
N ASN A 274 -10.45 9.96 45.38
CA ASN A 274 -11.05 9.94 46.72
C ASN A 274 -12.11 10.98 47.20
N ILE A 275 -13.22 10.41 47.70
CA ILE A 275 -13.87 10.59 49.03
C ILE A 275 -14.29 12.01 49.46
N SER A 276 -15.61 12.23 49.62
CA SER A 276 -16.29 12.48 50.92
C SER A 276 -17.81 12.73 50.79
N SER A 277 -18.54 11.92 51.54
CA SER A 277 -19.87 12.05 52.16
C SER A 277 -20.57 13.43 52.22
N SER A 278 -21.90 13.42 52.00
CA SER A 278 -22.88 14.10 52.87
C SER A 278 -24.30 13.53 52.71
N THR A 279 -24.97 13.42 53.84
CA THR A 279 -26.22 12.73 54.18
C THR A 279 -27.47 13.64 54.13
N SER A 280 -28.65 13.07 53.83
CA SER A 280 -29.95 13.23 54.53
C SER A 280 -31.10 12.73 53.63
N ASN A 281 -31.69 11.55 53.90
CA ASN A 281 -32.88 11.28 54.74
C ASN A 281 -34.22 11.66 54.10
N LEU A 282 -35.11 10.69 53.82
CA LEU A 282 -36.25 10.31 54.69
C LEU A 282 -37.32 9.38 54.03
N PHE A 283 -37.86 8.48 54.86
CA PHE A 283 -39.09 7.63 54.77
C PHE A 283 -39.09 6.44 53.78
N GLY A 284 -39.51 5.21 54.11
CA GLY A 284 -40.05 4.61 55.34
C GLY A 284 -40.68 3.23 55.03
N ASN A 285 -40.37 2.24 55.87
CA ASN A 285 -41.15 1.07 56.29
C ASN A 285 -41.41 -0.18 55.39
N ASN A 286 -40.88 -1.30 55.93
CA ASN A 286 -41.52 -2.58 56.28
C ASN A 286 -41.52 -3.80 55.33
N ALA A 287 -40.73 -4.79 55.80
CA ALA A 287 -41.12 -6.15 56.18
C ALA A 287 -41.49 -7.20 55.11
N GLY A 288 -40.64 -8.24 55.04
CA GLY A 288 -41.10 -9.59 55.37
C GLY A 288 -41.07 -10.66 54.26
N LEU A 289 -40.40 -11.77 54.60
CA LEU A 289 -40.67 -13.17 54.19
C LEU A 289 -39.90 -13.73 52.97
N THR A 290 -38.87 -14.52 53.28
CA THR A 290 -38.50 -15.78 52.58
C THR A 290 -39.53 -16.88 52.96
N PRO A 291 -39.44 -18.17 52.53
CA PRO A 291 -38.44 -18.88 51.69
C PRO A 291 -39.05 -19.89 50.68
N LYS A 292 -38.23 -20.49 49.80
CA LYS A 292 -38.11 -21.97 49.68
C LYS A 292 -37.14 -22.42 48.58
N GLN A 293 -36.24 -23.31 49.01
CA GLN A 293 -35.43 -24.23 48.22
C GLN A 293 -36.28 -25.30 47.54
N LYS A 294 -35.77 -25.89 46.45
CA LYS A 294 -35.88 -27.34 46.16
C LYS A 294 -34.82 -27.77 45.13
N SER A 295 -33.96 -28.68 45.58
CA SER A 295 -33.01 -29.47 44.79
C SER A 295 -33.73 -30.59 44.03
N SER A 296 -33.16 -31.05 42.91
CA SER A 296 -33.32 -32.44 42.45
C SER A 296 -32.07 -32.90 41.70
N THR A 297 -31.74 -34.18 41.88
CA THR A 297 -30.45 -34.83 41.65
C THR A 297 -30.66 -36.02 40.70
N LEU A 298 -29.82 -36.11 39.65
CA LEU A 298 -29.32 -37.32 38.94
C LEU A 298 -30.33 -38.21 38.15
N PRO A 299 -29.89 -39.07 37.18
CA PRO A 299 -28.60 -39.79 37.19
C PRO A 299 -27.77 -39.87 35.91
N ASN A 300 -26.51 -40.19 36.19
CA ASN A 300 -25.44 -40.62 35.30
C ASN A 300 -25.57 -42.14 35.02
N ARG A 301 -25.30 -42.58 33.80
CA ARG A 301 -25.05 -44.01 33.50
C ARG A 301 -23.97 -44.16 32.41
N ALA A 302 -22.92 -44.88 32.79
CA ALA A 302 -22.08 -45.82 32.02
C ALA A 302 -20.57 -45.50 31.96
N LYS A 303 -19.82 -45.93 32.98
CA LYS A 303 -18.96 -47.11 32.96
C LYS A 303 -18.49 -47.45 34.37
#